data_AF-A0AAV6IIC8-F1
#
_entry.id   AF-A0AAV6IIC8-F1
#
_cell.length_a   1.000
_cell.length_b   1.000
_cell.length_c   1.000
_cell.angle_alpha   90.00
_cell.angle_beta   90.00
_cell.angle_gamma   90.00
#
_symmetry.space_group_name_H-M   'P 1'
#
loop_
_entity.id
_entity.type
_entity.pdbx_description
1 polymer ?
#
loop_
_entity_poly.entity_id
_entity_poly.type
_entity_poly.pdbx_seq_one_letter_code
_entity_poly.pdbx_strand_id
1 'polypeptide(L)'
;MADPARDFAWPLEELPPPIDQGNIGACAGVAALQCMNFMLRHKEVWPTDTKPALAELVNEMQKKLPEDCHSPEFEPNSTVPIDGGFLGFNAPAAFKYMQKFGVCLDRYHPYKGRMTKRKVPARSPRIRIGGYTVLRGNADIKPILHKHPIVGEFDAYDSFDGHVDGIYRGHKNELDKETETAHSVLVYGYGGKGKDAYLDVQNTWKPKHWGKDGIGKISDKLFFQFSFLDAKTISLEQPGASDKAGIVEALDKLVKEFVTASSEDKKTVYNRMKEEVEKLKGSASRYGKIYLKAARRCMKKGADYATNKILLLEHKLKKSTISAAKADYFTLKKNILSTFAP
;
A
#
# COMPACT_ATOMS: atom_id res chain seq x y z
N MET A 1 -31.64 -16.36 0.36
CA MET A 1 -32.66 -15.99 -0.64
C MET A 1 -32.23 -14.68 -1.28
N ALA A 2 -32.22 -14.59 -2.60
CA ALA A 2 -31.90 -13.35 -3.30
C ALA A 2 -32.97 -12.29 -2.99
N ASP A 3 -32.54 -11.05 -2.72
CA ASP A 3 -33.44 -9.91 -2.55
C ASP A 3 -34.03 -9.55 -3.93
N PRO A 4 -35.35 -9.71 -4.15
CA PRO A 4 -35.97 -9.47 -5.46
C PRO A 4 -35.89 -8.01 -5.92
N ALA A 5 -35.47 -7.08 -5.06
CA ALA A 5 -35.26 -5.66 -5.40
C ALA A 5 -33.80 -5.31 -5.74
N ARG A 6 -32.88 -6.28 -5.76
CA ARG A 6 -31.46 -6.06 -6.05
C ARG A 6 -31.18 -6.24 -7.54
N ASP A 7 -30.67 -5.19 -8.19
CA ASP A 7 -30.35 -5.21 -9.62
C ASP A 7 -28.99 -5.87 -9.88
N PHE A 8 -27.98 -5.52 -9.07
CA PHE A 8 -26.63 -6.07 -9.18
C PHE A 8 -25.90 -6.00 -7.83
N ALA A 9 -25.18 -7.06 -7.47
CA ALA A 9 -24.15 -7.00 -6.43
C ALA A 9 -23.10 -8.08 -6.65
N TRP A 10 -21.85 -7.77 -6.29
CA TRP A 10 -20.83 -8.80 -6.14
C TRP A 10 -21.21 -9.81 -5.02
N PRO A 11 -20.96 -11.12 -5.22
CA PRO A 11 -21.19 -12.11 -4.16
C PRO A 11 -20.37 -11.80 -2.91
N LEU A 12 -20.95 -12.00 -1.72
CA LEU A 12 -20.28 -11.66 -0.45
C LEU A 12 -19.01 -12.49 -0.22
N GLU A 13 -19.00 -13.72 -0.72
CA GLU A 13 -17.86 -14.64 -0.70
C GLU A 13 -16.66 -14.15 -1.53
N GLU A 14 -16.90 -13.30 -2.53
CA GLU A 14 -15.86 -12.70 -3.37
C GLU A 14 -15.28 -11.43 -2.72
N LEU A 15 -16.03 -10.79 -1.81
CA LEU A 15 -15.57 -9.62 -1.08
C LEU A 15 -14.53 -9.97 -0.01
N PRO A 16 -13.57 -9.06 0.26
CA PRO A 16 -12.79 -9.15 1.48
C PRO A 16 -13.71 -9.04 2.70
N PRO A 17 -13.45 -9.76 3.81
CA PRO A 17 -14.29 -9.66 5.00
C PRO A 17 -14.31 -8.21 5.53
N PRO A 18 -15.45 -7.78 6.12
CA PRO A 18 -15.55 -6.49 6.80
C PRO A 18 -14.43 -6.28 7.83
N ILE A 19 -13.90 -5.06 7.88
CA ILE A 19 -12.78 -4.68 8.76
C ILE A 19 -13.30 -3.60 9.70
N ASP A 20 -13.10 -3.81 11.00
CA ASP A 20 -13.36 -2.79 12.01
C ASP A 20 -12.22 -1.76 12.02
N GLN A 21 -12.56 -0.49 11.77
CA GLN A 21 -11.62 0.61 11.88
C GLN A 21 -11.23 0.88 13.34
N GLY A 22 -12.05 0.50 14.33
CA GLY A 22 -11.84 0.84 15.74
C GLY A 22 -12.08 2.32 16.04
N ASN A 23 -11.54 2.82 17.16
CA ASN A 23 -11.76 4.21 17.61
C ASN A 23 -10.80 5.20 16.90
N ILE A 24 -10.62 5.06 15.60
CA ILE A 24 -9.84 5.99 14.78
C ILE A 24 -10.63 6.36 13.52
N GLY A 25 -10.45 7.58 13.00
CA GLY A 25 -11.12 8.06 11.78
C GLY A 25 -10.56 7.46 10.49
N ALA A 26 -10.46 6.14 10.37
CA ALA A 26 -9.77 5.47 9.25
C ALA A 26 -10.71 4.85 8.20
N CYS A 27 -11.99 5.20 8.20
CA CYS A 27 -13.02 4.66 7.30
C CYS A 27 -12.59 4.65 5.83
N ALA A 28 -12.11 5.78 5.30
CA ALA A 28 -11.62 5.88 3.94
C ALA A 28 -10.45 4.93 3.64
N GLY A 29 -9.51 4.81 4.58
CA GLY A 29 -8.40 3.87 4.49
C GLY A 29 -8.85 2.42 4.43
N VAL A 30 -9.82 2.07 5.27
CA VAL A 30 -10.41 0.72 5.29
C VAL A 30 -11.10 0.43 3.96
N ALA A 31 -11.98 1.32 3.50
CA ALA A 31 -12.74 1.13 2.27
C ALA A 31 -11.84 1.06 1.03
N ALA A 32 -10.86 1.97 0.89
CA ALA A 32 -9.89 1.96 -0.20
C ALA A 32 -9.05 0.67 -0.21
N LEU A 33 -8.65 0.22 0.98
CA LEU A 33 -7.90 -1.02 1.12
C LEU A 33 -8.73 -2.25 0.80
N GLN A 34 -10.00 -2.29 1.20
CA GLN A 34 -10.94 -3.36 0.81
C GLN A 34 -11.17 -3.38 -0.71
N CYS A 35 -11.33 -2.22 -1.36
CA CYS A 35 -11.40 -2.12 -2.82
C CYS A 35 -10.14 -2.74 -3.46
N MET A 36 -8.94 -2.39 -2.98
CA MET A 36 -7.70 -2.99 -3.49
C MET A 36 -7.60 -4.49 -3.20
N ASN A 37 -8.06 -4.95 -2.03
CA ASN A 37 -8.00 -6.34 -1.64
C ASN A 37 -8.93 -7.22 -2.50
N PHE A 38 -10.11 -6.71 -2.87
CA PHE A 38 -10.98 -7.36 -3.86
C PHE A 38 -10.23 -7.55 -5.19
N MET A 39 -9.56 -6.51 -5.68
CA MET A 39 -8.87 -6.55 -6.98
C MET A 39 -7.66 -7.50 -6.99
N LEU A 40 -6.95 -7.60 -5.87
CA LEU A 40 -5.85 -8.54 -5.72
C LEU A 40 -6.31 -10.00 -5.76
N ARG A 41 -7.48 -10.29 -5.17
CA ARG A 41 -8.07 -11.65 -5.17
C ARG A 41 -8.53 -12.12 -6.55
N HIS A 42 -8.96 -11.19 -7.39
CA HIS A 42 -9.49 -11.48 -8.73
C HIS A 42 -8.41 -11.46 -9.83
N LYS A 43 -7.13 -11.31 -9.47
CA LYS A 43 -6.02 -11.47 -10.41
C LYS A 43 -5.31 -12.80 -10.18
N GLU A 44 -5.34 -13.66 -11.19
CA GLU A 44 -4.79 -15.04 -11.18
C GLU A 44 -3.30 -15.14 -10.77
N VAL A 45 -2.54 -14.04 -10.86
CA VAL A 45 -1.07 -14.03 -10.75
C VAL A 45 -0.57 -13.74 -9.32
N TRP A 46 -1.46 -13.43 -8.37
CA TRP A 46 -1.05 -12.98 -7.03
C TRP A 46 -1.02 -14.10 -6.00
N PRO A 47 -0.02 -14.13 -5.10
CA PRO A 47 -0.05 -15.02 -3.94
C PRO A 47 -1.35 -14.83 -3.14
N THR A 48 -1.97 -15.94 -2.75
CA THR A 48 -3.26 -15.96 -2.03
C THR A 48 -3.26 -15.20 -0.70
N ASP A 49 -2.07 -14.93 -0.13
CA ASP A 49 -1.88 -14.17 1.10
C ASP A 49 -1.50 -12.69 0.87
N THR A 50 -1.62 -12.19 -0.36
CA THR A 50 -1.34 -10.79 -0.70
C THR A 50 -2.43 -9.89 -0.13
N LYS A 51 -2.27 -9.48 1.13
CA LYS A 51 -3.14 -8.53 1.80
C LYS A 51 -2.37 -7.24 2.10
N PRO A 52 -2.86 -6.05 1.71
CA PRO A 52 -2.26 -4.77 2.08
C PRO A 52 -2.41 -4.43 3.56
N ALA A 53 -1.43 -3.70 4.10
CA ALA A 53 -1.37 -3.30 5.52
C ALA A 53 -2.14 -2.01 5.81
N LEU A 54 -3.33 -2.12 6.40
CA LEU A 54 -4.11 -0.95 6.87
C LEU A 54 -3.35 -0.11 7.90
N ALA A 55 -2.58 -0.77 8.77
CA ALA A 55 -1.79 -0.08 9.80
C ALA A 55 -0.75 0.88 9.20
N GLU A 56 -0.32 0.68 7.96
CA GLU A 56 0.63 1.60 7.34
C GLU A 56 -0.06 2.89 6.91
N LEU A 57 -1.22 2.79 6.26
CA LEU A 57 -2.01 3.96 5.88
C LEU A 57 -2.34 4.81 7.11
N VAL A 58 -2.84 4.16 8.16
CA VAL A 58 -3.17 4.80 9.44
C VAL A 58 -1.95 5.47 10.09
N ASN A 59 -0.76 4.88 10.04
CA ASN A 59 0.40 5.42 10.76
C ASN A 59 1.21 6.45 9.97
N GLU A 60 1.18 6.41 8.64
CA GLU A 60 2.14 7.14 7.81
C GLU A 60 1.51 8.17 6.89
N MET A 61 0.21 8.08 6.60
CA MET A 61 -0.36 8.89 5.54
C MET A 61 -0.42 10.38 5.90
N GLN A 62 -0.84 10.74 7.12
CA GLN A 62 -0.77 12.13 7.60
C GLN A 62 0.64 12.70 7.58
N LYS A 63 1.66 11.87 7.86
CA LYS A 63 3.06 12.30 7.84
C LYS A 63 3.57 12.58 6.43
N LYS A 64 3.11 11.79 5.46
CA LYS A 64 3.62 11.84 4.07
C LYS A 64 2.76 12.68 3.13
N LEU A 65 1.50 12.91 3.48
CA LEU A 65 0.51 13.67 2.73
C LEU A 65 -0.33 14.56 3.68
N PRO A 66 0.31 15.46 4.47
CA PRO A 66 -0.40 16.28 5.45
C PRO A 66 -1.50 17.11 4.80
N GLU A 67 -1.21 17.78 3.68
CA GLU A 67 -2.17 18.61 2.94
C GLU A 67 -3.38 17.84 2.39
N ASP A 68 -3.26 16.53 2.19
CA ASP A 68 -4.37 15.69 1.73
C ASP A 68 -5.21 15.09 2.88
N CYS A 69 -4.70 15.18 4.12
CA CYS A 69 -5.39 14.69 5.32
C CYS A 69 -6.08 15.81 6.11
N HIS A 70 -5.80 17.07 5.78
CA HIS A 70 -6.43 18.23 6.38
C HIS A 70 -7.41 18.84 5.37
N SER A 71 -8.71 18.80 5.67
CA SER A 71 -9.65 19.67 4.96
C SER A 71 -9.41 21.11 5.45
N PRO A 72 -9.20 22.10 4.55
CA PRO A 72 -9.06 23.50 4.94
C PRO A 72 -10.32 24.08 5.62
N GLU A 73 -11.45 23.35 5.60
CA GLU A 73 -12.70 23.72 6.26
C GLU A 73 -12.74 23.34 7.75
N PHE A 74 -11.82 22.48 8.22
CA PHE A 74 -11.60 22.26 9.65
C PHE A 74 -10.64 23.33 10.16
N GLU A 75 -11.14 24.26 10.97
CA GLU A 75 -10.40 25.44 11.41
C GLU A 75 -8.96 25.12 11.85
N PRO A 76 -7.96 25.95 11.47
CA PRO A 76 -6.58 25.81 11.95
C PRO A 76 -6.45 25.95 13.47
N ASN A 77 -7.52 26.34 14.17
CA ASN A 77 -7.62 26.49 15.62
C ASN A 77 -8.56 25.48 16.31
N SER A 78 -9.00 24.42 15.62
CA SER A 78 -9.64 23.26 16.27
C SER A 78 -8.60 22.52 17.12
N THR A 79 -8.36 23.05 18.31
CA THR A 79 -7.56 22.46 19.39
C THR A 79 -8.31 21.33 20.08
N VAL A 80 -8.72 20.33 19.31
CA VAL A 80 -8.79 18.97 19.83
C VAL A 80 -7.55 18.22 19.34
N PRO A 81 -6.36 18.48 19.92
CA PRO A 81 -5.37 17.44 19.95
C PRO A 81 -5.98 16.35 20.82
N ILE A 82 -6.67 15.38 20.21
CA ILE A 82 -6.83 14.10 20.89
C ILE A 82 -5.38 13.62 21.03
N ASP A 83 -4.87 13.55 22.25
CA ASP A 83 -3.55 13.02 22.55
C ASP A 83 -3.29 11.75 21.71
N GLY A 84 -2.52 11.88 20.63
CA GLY A 84 -2.19 10.78 19.71
C GLY A 84 -3.30 10.31 18.74
N GLY A 85 -4.28 11.15 18.38
CA GLY A 85 -5.39 10.80 17.49
C GLY A 85 -5.12 10.93 15.98
N PHE A 86 -5.66 10.00 15.20
CA PHE A 86 -5.66 10.01 13.74
C PHE A 86 -6.83 10.87 13.23
N LEU A 87 -6.57 12.13 12.85
CA LEU A 87 -7.47 12.94 12.02
C LEU A 87 -7.78 12.21 10.71
N GLY A 88 -9.06 12.01 10.41
CA GLY A 88 -9.49 11.22 9.27
C GLY A 88 -8.96 11.75 7.93
N PHE A 89 -9.15 10.95 6.89
CA PHE A 89 -8.75 11.28 5.53
C PHE A 89 -9.83 10.83 4.56
N ASN A 90 -9.82 11.39 3.36
CA ASN A 90 -10.73 10.95 2.30
C ASN A 90 -10.12 9.79 1.49
N ALA A 91 -10.96 9.10 0.72
CA ALA A 91 -10.51 7.97 -0.07
C ALA A 91 -9.49 8.35 -1.16
N PRO A 92 -9.58 9.53 -1.82
CA PRO A 92 -8.54 10.02 -2.71
C PRO A 92 -7.14 10.09 -2.08
N ALA A 93 -7.02 10.55 -0.83
CA ALA A 93 -5.73 10.59 -0.12
C ALA A 93 -5.17 9.17 0.11
N ALA A 94 -6.03 8.20 0.41
CA ALA A 94 -5.67 6.79 0.53
C ALA A 94 -5.05 6.27 -0.78
N PHE A 95 -5.75 6.48 -1.90
CA PHE A 95 -5.30 6.04 -3.21
C PHE A 95 -4.03 6.78 -3.66
N LYS A 96 -3.94 8.08 -3.41
CA LYS A 96 -2.72 8.87 -3.66
C LYS A 96 -1.52 8.33 -2.89
N TYR A 97 -1.70 7.92 -1.64
CA TYR A 97 -0.66 7.26 -0.86
C TYR A 97 -0.24 5.93 -1.51
N MET A 98 -1.21 5.06 -1.83
CA MET A 98 -0.95 3.79 -2.50
C MET A 98 -0.24 3.98 -3.84
N GLN A 99 -0.55 5.04 -4.58
CA GLN A 99 0.09 5.35 -5.87
C GLN A 99 1.53 5.85 -5.67
N LYS A 100 1.76 6.79 -4.75
CA LYS A 100 3.05 7.45 -4.56
C LYS A 100 4.04 6.63 -3.75
N PHE A 101 3.56 5.86 -2.77
CA PHE A 101 4.43 5.12 -1.86
C PHE A 101 4.21 3.61 -1.90
N GLY A 102 3.07 3.13 -2.43
CA GLY A 102 2.62 1.76 -2.19
C GLY A 102 2.27 1.51 -0.71
N VAL A 103 1.83 0.31 -0.38
CA VAL A 103 1.62 -0.15 1.00
C VAL A 103 2.24 -1.52 1.19
N CYS A 104 2.83 -1.79 2.35
CA CYS A 104 3.39 -3.11 2.63
C CYS A 104 2.30 -4.18 2.80
N LEU A 105 2.71 -5.44 2.84
CA LEU A 105 1.77 -6.53 3.15
C LEU A 105 1.43 -6.54 4.64
N ASP A 106 0.18 -6.83 4.98
CA ASP A 106 -0.40 -6.88 6.33
C ASP A 106 0.43 -7.76 7.28
N ARG A 107 0.98 -8.87 6.78
CA ARG A 107 1.87 -9.76 7.56
C ARG A 107 3.13 -9.07 8.11
N TYR A 108 3.60 -7.98 7.48
CA TYR A 108 4.75 -7.20 7.94
C TYR A 108 4.36 -6.08 8.91
N HIS A 109 3.13 -5.58 8.81
CA HIS A 109 2.65 -4.46 9.61
C HIS A 109 1.13 -4.59 9.89
N PRO A 110 0.74 -5.54 10.77
CA PRO A 110 -0.65 -5.94 10.95
C PRO A 110 -1.45 -4.87 11.68
N TYR A 111 -2.70 -4.68 11.26
CA TYR A 111 -3.62 -3.75 11.92
C TYR A 111 -4.08 -4.23 13.31
N LYS A 112 -4.22 -3.27 14.23
CA LYS A 112 -4.54 -3.52 15.65
C LYS A 112 -5.76 -2.73 16.14
N GLY A 113 -6.57 -2.19 15.24
CA GLY A 113 -7.73 -1.36 15.61
C GLY A 113 -7.35 0.04 16.13
N ARG A 114 -6.09 0.44 15.99
CA ARG A 114 -5.55 1.73 16.47
C ARG A 114 -4.26 2.11 15.76
N MET A 115 -3.90 3.38 15.85
CA MET A 115 -2.55 3.85 15.53
C MET A 115 -1.49 3.14 16.38
N THR A 116 -0.30 2.95 15.82
CA THR A 116 0.82 2.37 16.55
C THR A 116 2.11 3.16 16.31
N LYS A 117 3.00 3.19 17.31
CA LYS A 117 4.36 3.72 17.15
C LYS A 117 5.31 2.77 16.39
N ARG A 118 4.83 1.59 15.97
CA ARG A 118 5.64 0.61 15.25
C ARG A 118 6.03 1.19 13.89
N LYS A 119 7.34 1.26 13.64
CA LYS A 119 7.88 1.70 12.36
C LYS A 119 7.44 0.74 11.26
N VAL A 120 6.95 1.29 10.16
CA VAL A 120 6.70 0.52 8.95
C VAL A 120 8.00 -0.15 8.51
N PRO A 121 8.00 -1.45 8.21
CA PRO A 121 9.21 -2.14 7.76
C PRO A 121 9.74 -1.54 6.45
N ALA A 122 10.92 -0.89 6.55
CA ALA A 122 11.58 -0.23 5.42
C ALA A 122 11.90 -1.18 4.24
N ARG A 123 11.93 -2.49 4.49
CA ARG A 123 12.22 -3.53 3.49
C ARG A 123 11.11 -4.58 3.49
N SER A 124 9.94 -4.16 3.02
CA SER A 124 8.79 -5.05 2.79
C SER A 124 8.36 -4.94 1.32
N PRO A 125 7.84 -6.02 0.71
CA PRO A 125 7.15 -5.90 -0.57
C PRO A 125 6.02 -4.90 -0.45
N ARG A 126 5.83 -4.08 -1.49
CA ARG A 126 4.83 -3.01 -1.51
C ARG A 126 3.87 -3.22 -2.66
N ILE A 127 2.59 -3.15 -2.38
CA ILE A 127 1.53 -3.11 -3.37
C ILE A 127 1.36 -1.64 -3.76
N ARG A 128 1.52 -1.34 -5.04
CA ARG A 128 1.32 -0.01 -5.62
C ARG A 128 0.18 -0.05 -6.63
N ILE A 129 -0.56 1.05 -6.74
CA ILE A 129 -1.52 1.29 -7.82
C ILE A 129 -0.92 2.29 -8.80
N GLY A 130 -1.20 2.19 -10.09
CA GLY A 130 -0.73 3.17 -11.08
C GLY A 130 -1.69 4.35 -11.25
N GLY A 131 -2.96 4.21 -10.86
CA GLY A 131 -3.93 5.29 -10.91
C GLY A 131 -5.21 5.02 -10.13
N TYR A 132 -5.97 6.08 -9.92
CA TYR A 132 -7.31 6.06 -9.35
C TYR A 132 -8.18 7.13 -10.01
N THR A 133 -9.49 6.98 -9.91
CA THR A 133 -10.49 7.90 -10.44
C THR A 133 -11.40 8.35 -9.30
N VAL A 134 -11.80 9.62 -9.35
CA VAL A 134 -12.76 10.23 -8.43
C VAL A 134 -13.95 10.71 -9.26
N LEU A 135 -15.15 10.36 -8.83
CA LEU A 135 -16.41 10.79 -9.40
C LEU A 135 -17.15 11.62 -8.36
N ARG A 136 -17.67 12.78 -8.78
CA ARG A 136 -18.46 13.68 -7.93
C ARG A 136 -19.80 13.96 -8.58
N GLY A 137 -20.81 14.24 -7.76
CA GLY A 137 -22.17 14.48 -8.24
C GLY A 137 -22.80 13.22 -8.85
N ASN A 138 -23.67 13.41 -9.86
CA ASN A 138 -24.56 12.36 -10.38
C ASN A 138 -23.89 11.42 -11.42
N ALA A 139 -22.62 11.07 -11.22
CA ALA A 139 -21.92 10.17 -12.13
C ALA A 139 -22.55 8.77 -12.13
N ASP A 140 -22.70 8.15 -13.31
CA ASP A 140 -23.20 6.78 -13.39
C ASP A 140 -22.11 5.78 -12.97
N ILE A 141 -22.26 5.25 -11.75
CA ILE A 141 -21.33 4.28 -11.16
C ILE A 141 -21.60 2.84 -11.61
N LYS A 142 -22.76 2.55 -12.21
CA LYS A 142 -23.19 1.16 -12.49
C LYS A 142 -22.21 0.42 -13.41
N PRO A 143 -21.70 1.00 -14.52
CA PRO A 143 -20.73 0.31 -15.38
C PRO A 143 -19.40 0.00 -14.68
N ILE A 144 -19.08 0.72 -13.61
CA ILE A 144 -17.86 0.52 -12.82
C ILE A 144 -18.09 -0.56 -11.77
N LEU A 145 -19.25 -0.54 -11.09
CA LEU A 145 -19.64 -1.57 -10.14
C LEU A 145 -19.67 -2.97 -10.77
N HIS A 146 -20.09 -3.08 -12.04
CA HIS A 146 -20.01 -4.35 -12.79
C HIS A 146 -18.59 -4.88 -13.01
N LYS A 147 -17.55 -4.06 -12.77
CA LYS A 147 -16.13 -4.45 -12.91
C LYS A 147 -15.46 -4.72 -11.57
N HIS A 148 -15.81 -3.95 -10.54
CA HIS A 148 -15.32 -4.11 -9.18
C HIS A 148 -16.08 -3.20 -8.19
N PRO A 149 -16.02 -3.49 -6.87
CA PRO A 149 -16.44 -2.57 -5.83
C PRO A 149 -15.69 -1.23 -5.90
N ILE A 150 -16.34 -0.17 -5.40
CA ILE A 150 -15.79 1.19 -5.34
C ILE A 150 -15.91 1.73 -3.90
N VAL A 151 -15.19 2.80 -3.59
CA VAL A 151 -15.36 3.52 -2.32
C VAL A 151 -16.43 4.59 -2.52
N GLY A 152 -17.42 4.61 -1.63
CA GLY A 152 -18.42 5.67 -1.56
C GLY A 152 -18.22 6.51 -0.30
N GLU A 153 -18.27 7.82 -0.46
CA GLU A 153 -18.28 8.82 0.61
C GLU A 153 -19.66 9.46 0.69
N PHE A 154 -20.20 9.53 1.90
CA PHE A 154 -21.56 10.01 2.16
C PHE A 154 -21.65 10.67 3.54
N ASP A 155 -22.70 11.45 3.74
CA ASP A 155 -23.01 12.08 5.02
C ASP A 155 -23.66 11.06 5.96
N ALA A 156 -22.94 10.71 7.02
CA ALA A 156 -23.40 9.87 8.11
C ALA A 156 -23.85 10.74 9.29
N TYR A 157 -24.75 10.17 10.09
CA TYR A 157 -25.32 10.81 11.28
C TYR A 157 -25.25 9.80 12.44
N ASP A 158 -25.45 10.22 13.68
CA ASP A 158 -25.46 9.32 14.85
C ASP A 158 -26.46 8.17 14.69
N SER A 159 -27.58 8.42 14.01
CA SER A 159 -28.55 7.37 13.67
C SER A 159 -28.01 6.26 12.77
N PHE A 160 -26.87 6.46 12.10
CA PHE A 160 -26.18 5.45 11.32
C PHE A 160 -25.49 4.39 12.20
N ASP A 161 -24.96 4.76 13.38
CA ASP A 161 -24.28 3.80 14.30
C ASP A 161 -25.23 2.68 14.74
N GLY A 162 -26.51 3.02 14.94
CA GLY A 162 -27.57 2.07 15.30
C GLY A 162 -28.30 1.43 14.11
N HIS A 163 -27.82 1.56 12.87
CA HIS A 163 -28.48 0.97 11.71
C HIS A 163 -28.30 -0.56 11.67
N VAL A 164 -29.43 -1.29 11.59
CA VAL A 164 -29.45 -2.76 11.64
C VAL A 164 -29.96 -3.37 10.32
N ASP A 165 -31.06 -2.85 9.77
CA ASP A 165 -31.69 -3.37 8.55
C ASP A 165 -32.47 -2.27 7.81
N GLY A 166 -32.88 -2.58 6.58
CA GLY A 166 -33.55 -1.66 5.67
C GLY A 166 -32.57 -0.75 4.91
N ILE A 167 -33.12 0.27 4.24
CA ILE A 167 -32.33 1.29 3.56
C ILE A 167 -32.10 2.43 4.55
N TYR A 168 -30.84 2.74 4.86
CA TYR A 168 -30.49 3.95 5.60
C TYR A 168 -30.74 5.19 4.73
N ARG A 169 -31.46 6.17 5.28
CA ARG A 169 -32.00 7.33 4.53
C ARG A 169 -31.50 8.68 5.02
N GLY A 170 -30.48 8.70 5.89
CA GLY A 170 -29.92 9.91 6.46
C GLY A 170 -30.55 10.23 7.82
N HIS A 171 -30.50 11.51 8.19
CA HIS A 171 -30.88 11.97 9.51
C HIS A 171 -32.36 11.70 9.84
N LYS A 172 -32.66 11.40 11.11
CA LYS A 172 -34.02 11.11 11.61
C LYS A 172 -34.81 12.35 12.00
N ASN A 173 -34.12 13.43 12.37
CA ASN A 173 -34.68 14.72 12.81
C ASN A 173 -33.58 15.80 12.74
N GLU A 174 -33.89 17.04 13.10
CA GLU A 174 -32.92 18.16 13.06
C GLU A 174 -31.76 17.98 14.05
N LEU A 175 -31.98 17.37 15.21
CA LEU A 175 -30.89 17.09 16.17
C LEU A 175 -29.90 16.07 15.61
N ASP A 176 -30.39 15.01 14.97
CA ASP A 176 -29.55 14.01 14.31
C ASP A 176 -28.79 14.63 13.12
N LYS A 177 -29.39 15.60 12.43
CA LYS A 177 -28.74 16.34 11.34
C LYS A 177 -27.54 17.14 11.83
N GLU A 178 -27.54 17.64 13.07
CA GLU A 178 -26.40 18.34 13.67
C GLU A 178 -25.18 17.43 13.90
N THR A 179 -25.35 16.11 13.81
CA THR A 179 -24.28 15.11 13.98
C THR A 179 -23.59 14.73 12.66
N GLU A 180 -23.87 15.48 11.58
CA GLU A 180 -23.35 15.22 10.25
C GLU A 180 -21.84 15.04 10.24
N THR A 181 -21.40 13.91 9.68
CA THR A 181 -19.98 13.62 9.51
C THR A 181 -19.75 12.83 8.22
N ALA A 182 -18.66 13.16 7.52
CA ALA A 182 -18.28 12.41 6.33
C ALA A 182 -17.82 11.00 6.72
N HIS A 183 -18.41 9.99 6.08
CA HIS A 183 -18.03 8.59 6.28
C HIS A 183 -17.78 7.89 4.96
N SER A 184 -16.93 6.85 4.98
CA SER A 184 -16.56 6.09 3.78
C SER A 184 -16.84 4.61 3.95
N VAL A 185 -17.42 4.00 2.92
CA VAL A 185 -17.77 2.57 2.88
C VAL A 185 -17.37 1.96 1.55
N LEU A 186 -17.26 0.64 1.50
CA LEU A 186 -17.11 -0.09 0.25
C LEU A 186 -18.50 -0.32 -0.36
N VAL A 187 -18.74 0.17 -1.57
CA VAL A 187 -19.95 -0.07 -2.35
C VAL A 187 -19.70 -1.23 -3.30
N TYR A 188 -20.54 -2.25 -3.26
CA TYR A 188 -20.36 -3.47 -4.06
C TYR A 188 -21.61 -3.89 -4.85
N GLY A 189 -22.71 -3.16 -4.72
CA GLY A 189 -23.96 -3.44 -5.41
C GLY A 189 -24.93 -2.27 -5.36
N TYR A 190 -26.05 -2.43 -6.06
CA TYR A 190 -27.14 -1.48 -6.08
C TYR A 190 -28.47 -2.16 -6.40
N GLY A 191 -29.56 -1.49 -6.04
CA GLY A 191 -30.91 -1.93 -6.36
C GLY A 191 -31.95 -0.85 -6.12
N GLY A 192 -33.21 -1.23 -6.29
CA GLY A 192 -34.35 -0.33 -6.13
C GLY A 192 -34.48 0.72 -7.22
N LYS A 193 -35.53 1.55 -7.12
CA LYS A 193 -35.86 2.60 -8.09
C LYS A 193 -36.42 3.84 -7.40
N GLY A 194 -36.21 5.01 -8.01
CA GLY A 194 -36.80 6.27 -7.56
C GLY A 194 -36.41 6.62 -6.12
N LYS A 195 -37.39 6.72 -5.22
CA LYS A 195 -37.14 7.02 -3.80
C LYS A 195 -36.53 5.84 -3.02
N ASP A 196 -36.62 4.62 -3.56
CA ASP A 196 -36.16 3.39 -2.92
C ASP A 196 -34.87 2.87 -3.56
N ALA A 197 -34.19 3.69 -4.36
CA ALA A 197 -32.86 3.37 -4.88
C ALA A 197 -31.83 3.34 -3.73
N TYR A 198 -30.99 2.31 -3.73
CA TYR A 198 -29.98 2.09 -2.69
C TYR A 198 -28.71 1.48 -3.26
N LEU A 199 -27.63 1.63 -2.49
CA LEU A 199 -26.35 0.98 -2.69
C LEU A 199 -26.15 -0.08 -1.59
N ASP A 200 -25.74 -1.28 -2.01
CA ASP A 200 -25.27 -2.32 -1.08
C ASP A 200 -23.86 -1.96 -0.63
N VAL A 201 -23.66 -1.89 0.69
CA VAL A 201 -22.41 -1.42 1.29
C VAL A 201 -21.84 -2.39 2.30
N GLN A 202 -20.51 -2.40 2.37
CA GLN A 202 -19.75 -3.00 3.45
C GLN A 202 -19.14 -1.88 4.29
N ASN A 203 -19.59 -1.80 5.54
CA ASN A 203 -19.19 -0.78 6.49
C ASN A 203 -17.85 -1.12 7.17
N THR A 204 -17.28 -0.12 7.82
CA THR A 204 -15.97 -0.16 8.46
C THR A 204 -16.06 -0.12 9.99
N TRP A 205 -17.25 -0.29 10.55
CA TRP A 205 -17.51 -0.26 12.00
C TRP A 205 -17.98 -1.61 12.51
N LYS A 206 -17.39 -2.09 13.61
CA LYS A 206 -17.90 -3.17 14.48
C LYS A 206 -18.73 -4.22 13.69
N PRO A 207 -18.15 -4.97 12.75
CA PRO A 207 -18.93 -5.71 11.77
C PRO A 207 -19.87 -6.76 12.39
N LYS A 208 -19.60 -7.24 13.61
CA LYS A 208 -20.54 -8.15 14.31
C LYS A 208 -21.78 -7.48 14.90
N HIS A 209 -21.84 -6.14 14.88
CA HIS A 209 -22.84 -5.35 15.60
C HIS A 209 -23.54 -4.31 14.71
N TRP A 210 -22.92 -3.93 13.60
CA TRP A 210 -23.51 -3.00 12.64
C TRP A 210 -24.11 -3.74 11.45
N GLY A 211 -25.32 -3.35 11.06
CA GLY A 211 -26.03 -3.96 9.94
C GLY A 211 -26.18 -5.48 10.11
N LYS A 212 -26.09 -6.20 8.99
CA LYS A 212 -25.99 -7.65 8.95
C LYS A 212 -24.55 -8.06 8.71
N ASP A 213 -23.82 -8.36 9.79
CA ASP A 213 -22.40 -8.73 9.74
C ASP A 213 -21.51 -7.68 9.03
N GLY A 214 -21.79 -6.39 9.22
CA GLY A 214 -21.04 -5.30 8.61
C GLY A 214 -21.56 -4.91 7.22
N ILE A 215 -22.64 -5.53 6.76
CA ILE A 215 -23.29 -5.28 5.48
C ILE A 215 -24.60 -4.51 5.70
N GLY A 216 -24.88 -3.53 4.87
CA GLY A 216 -26.12 -2.76 4.93
C GLY A 216 -26.49 -2.14 3.58
N LYS A 217 -27.56 -1.35 3.58
CA LYS A 217 -28.02 -0.61 2.40
C LYS A 217 -28.13 0.87 2.74
N ILE A 218 -27.60 1.72 1.86
CA ILE A 218 -27.64 3.16 2.02
C ILE A 218 -28.33 3.77 0.80
N SER A 219 -29.20 4.75 1.02
CA SER A 219 -29.82 5.52 -0.06
C SER A 219 -28.73 6.12 -0.95
N ASP A 220 -28.85 5.92 -2.27
CA ASP A 220 -27.87 6.43 -3.24
C ASP A 220 -27.73 7.97 -3.19
N LYS A 221 -28.81 8.66 -2.82
CA LYS A 221 -28.87 10.12 -2.64
C LYS A 221 -27.97 10.72 -1.56
N LEU A 222 -27.44 9.91 -0.63
CA LEU A 222 -26.57 10.42 0.45
C LEU A 222 -25.10 10.53 0.00
N PHE A 223 -24.73 9.88 -1.09
CA PHE A 223 -23.35 9.85 -1.54
C PHE A 223 -22.99 11.10 -2.32
N PHE A 224 -21.94 11.81 -1.88
CA PHE A 224 -21.44 13.01 -2.55
C PHE A 224 -20.21 12.72 -3.43
N GLN A 225 -19.50 11.61 -3.19
CA GLN A 225 -18.30 11.24 -3.93
C GLN A 225 -18.11 9.72 -4.00
N PHE A 226 -17.59 9.26 -5.14
CA PHE A 226 -17.11 7.90 -5.31
C PHE A 226 -15.65 7.92 -5.77
N SER A 227 -14.88 6.91 -5.37
CA SER A 227 -13.51 6.74 -5.84
C SER A 227 -13.13 5.28 -6.00
N PHE A 228 -12.26 5.00 -6.96
CA PHE A 228 -11.83 3.63 -7.24
C PHE A 228 -10.48 3.61 -7.94
N LEU A 229 -9.76 2.50 -7.77
CA LEU A 229 -8.45 2.28 -8.39
C LEU A 229 -8.59 1.78 -9.84
N ASP A 230 -7.61 2.09 -10.70
CA ASP A 230 -7.52 1.47 -12.02
C ASP A 230 -6.96 0.04 -11.90
N ALA A 231 -7.85 -0.93 -12.08
CA ALA A 231 -7.61 -2.37 -12.04
C ALA A 231 -6.33 -2.82 -12.77
N LYS A 232 -6.01 -2.21 -13.91
CA LYS A 232 -4.91 -2.66 -14.77
C LYS A 232 -3.54 -2.29 -14.20
N THR A 233 -3.48 -1.46 -13.16
CA THR A 233 -2.27 -0.77 -12.75
C THR A 233 -1.73 -1.19 -11.38
N ILE A 234 -2.24 -2.28 -10.78
CA ILE A 234 -1.71 -2.80 -9.52
C ILE A 234 -0.41 -3.60 -9.75
N SER A 235 0.65 -3.29 -9.00
CA SER A 235 1.97 -3.94 -9.07
C SER A 235 2.52 -4.35 -7.69
N LEU A 236 3.20 -5.50 -7.61
CA LEU A 236 3.94 -5.94 -6.43
C LEU A 236 5.40 -5.57 -6.56
N GLU A 237 5.81 -4.51 -5.87
CA GLU A 237 7.21 -4.15 -5.77
C GLU A 237 7.85 -5.00 -4.69
N GLN A 238 8.69 -5.96 -5.07
CA GLN A 238 9.54 -6.66 -4.10
C GLN A 238 10.44 -5.65 -3.40
N PRO A 239 10.85 -5.88 -2.14
CA PRO A 239 11.80 -5.02 -1.46
C PRO A 239 13.13 -5.11 -2.20
N GLY A 240 13.29 -4.21 -3.16
CA GLY A 240 14.55 -3.91 -3.77
C GLY A 240 15.30 -3.04 -2.78
N ALA A 241 16.45 -3.51 -2.34
CA ALA A 241 17.54 -2.58 -2.17
C ALA A 241 17.60 -1.82 -3.51
N SER A 242 17.35 -0.50 -3.51
CA SER A 242 17.35 0.32 -4.74
C SER A 242 18.55 -0.04 -5.63
N ASP A 243 18.56 0.27 -6.92
CA ASP A 243 19.71 -0.04 -7.78
C ASP A 243 21.04 0.54 -7.24
N LYS A 244 20.97 1.47 -6.28
CA LYS A 244 22.10 2.08 -5.55
C LYS A 244 22.40 1.47 -4.18
N ALA A 245 21.57 0.57 -3.67
CA ALA A 245 21.76 -0.01 -2.36
C ALA A 245 22.96 -0.95 -2.32
N GLY A 246 23.81 -0.76 -1.31
CA GLY A 246 25.09 -1.47 -1.20
C GLY A 246 26.24 -0.76 -1.92
N ILE A 247 25.95 0.24 -2.76
CA ILE A 247 26.98 1.05 -3.42
C ILE A 247 27.59 2.00 -2.39
N VAL A 248 28.92 1.96 -2.28
CA VAL A 248 29.70 2.88 -1.45
C VAL A 248 30.49 3.77 -2.39
N GLU A 249 30.17 5.07 -2.42
CA GLU A 249 30.70 6.00 -3.43
C GLU A 249 32.23 5.98 -3.54
N ALA A 250 32.94 5.98 -2.41
CA ALA A 250 34.40 5.91 -2.39
C ALA A 250 34.94 4.62 -3.04
N LEU A 251 34.25 3.48 -2.83
CA LEU A 251 34.63 2.22 -3.45
C LEU A 251 34.20 2.16 -4.92
N ASP A 252 33.07 2.74 -5.31
CA ASP A 252 32.62 2.79 -6.70
C ASP A 252 33.63 3.53 -7.60
N LYS A 253 34.18 4.65 -7.12
CA LYS A 253 35.27 5.37 -7.80
C LYS A 253 36.49 4.47 -8.03
N LEU A 254 36.91 3.74 -7.00
CA LEU A 254 38.01 2.78 -7.10
C LEU A 254 37.69 1.59 -8.00
N VAL A 255 36.43 1.15 -8.07
CA VAL A 255 36.04 0.09 -9.02
C VAL A 255 36.16 0.57 -10.46
N LYS A 256 35.80 1.81 -10.78
CA LYS A 256 35.97 2.38 -12.12
C LYS A 256 37.43 2.40 -12.56
N GLU A 257 38.34 2.75 -11.65
CA GLU A 257 39.78 2.62 -11.88
C GLU A 257 40.21 1.15 -12.02
N PHE A 258 39.66 0.26 -11.20
CA PHE A 258 40.00 -1.16 -11.20
C PHE A 258 39.59 -1.87 -12.49
N VAL A 259 38.42 -1.56 -13.07
CA VAL A 259 37.92 -2.25 -14.28
C VAL A 259 38.68 -1.82 -15.54
N THR A 260 39.17 -0.57 -15.59
CA THR A 260 39.96 -0.04 -16.71
C THR A 260 41.47 -0.31 -16.60
N ALA A 261 41.95 -0.65 -15.39
CA ALA A 261 43.35 -0.94 -15.12
C ALA A 261 43.89 -2.18 -15.88
N SER A 262 45.20 -2.17 -16.15
CA SER A 262 45.94 -3.35 -16.62
C SER A 262 45.97 -4.46 -15.55
N SER A 263 46.40 -5.68 -15.91
CA SER A 263 46.51 -6.79 -14.94
C SER A 263 47.43 -6.48 -13.76
N GLU A 264 48.49 -5.71 -13.99
CA GLU A 264 49.49 -5.35 -12.98
C GLU A 264 48.95 -4.22 -12.08
N ASP A 265 48.31 -3.22 -12.67
CA ASP A 265 47.71 -2.08 -11.95
C ASP A 265 46.49 -2.46 -11.10
N LYS A 266 45.74 -3.51 -11.49
CA LYS A 266 44.61 -4.03 -10.70
C LYS A 266 45.02 -4.41 -9.27
N LYS A 267 46.25 -4.87 -9.06
CA LYS A 267 46.76 -5.22 -7.72
C LYS A 267 46.95 -3.97 -6.86
N THR A 268 47.45 -2.89 -7.45
CA THR A 268 47.62 -1.58 -6.79
C THR A 268 46.27 -0.98 -6.41
N VAL A 269 45.31 -0.94 -7.35
CA VAL A 269 43.95 -0.45 -7.06
C VAL A 269 43.26 -1.32 -6.00
N TYR A 270 43.43 -2.65 -6.05
CA TYR A 270 42.87 -3.55 -5.03
C TYR A 270 43.39 -3.28 -3.61
N ASN A 271 44.65 -2.88 -3.45
CA ASN A 271 45.18 -2.52 -2.13
C ASN A 271 44.58 -1.21 -1.62
N ARG A 272 44.42 -0.19 -2.47
CA ARG A 272 43.68 1.05 -2.13
C ARG A 272 42.24 0.75 -1.71
N MET A 273 41.57 -0.18 -2.38
CA MET A 273 40.24 -0.63 -1.96
C MET A 273 40.23 -1.26 -0.57
N LYS A 274 41.27 -1.99 -0.16
CA LYS A 274 41.35 -2.56 1.21
C LYS A 274 41.46 -1.47 2.26
N GLU A 275 42.37 -0.52 2.05
CA GLU A 275 42.56 0.62 2.95
C GLU A 275 41.25 1.39 3.12
N GLU A 276 40.52 1.60 2.03
CA GLU A 276 39.25 2.31 2.10
C GLU A 276 38.15 1.51 2.79
N VAL A 277 38.15 0.18 2.67
CA VAL A 277 37.22 -0.69 3.42
C VAL A 277 37.50 -0.68 4.92
N GLU A 278 38.75 -0.54 5.35
CA GLU A 278 39.12 -0.46 6.77
C GLU A 278 38.58 0.79 7.46
N LYS A 279 38.38 1.89 6.70
CA LYS A 279 37.79 3.14 7.20
C LYS A 279 36.26 3.05 7.38
N LEU A 280 35.60 2.04 6.80
CA LEU A 280 34.14 1.93 6.83
C LEU A 280 33.62 1.38 8.15
N LYS A 281 32.51 1.94 8.63
CA LYS A 281 31.79 1.51 9.84
C LYS A 281 30.37 1.04 9.51
N GLY A 282 29.76 0.28 10.42
CA GLY A 282 28.38 -0.17 10.29
C GLY A 282 28.11 -1.02 9.05
N SER A 283 26.99 -0.75 8.37
CA SER A 283 26.56 -1.48 7.17
C SER A 283 27.52 -1.33 5.99
N ALA A 284 28.19 -0.18 5.85
CA ALA A 284 29.18 0.07 4.80
C ALA A 284 30.38 -0.89 4.90
N SER A 285 30.84 -1.22 6.11
CA SER A 285 31.91 -2.22 6.32
C SER A 285 31.54 -3.60 5.78
N ARG A 286 30.28 -4.00 5.98
CA ARG A 286 29.76 -5.27 5.43
C ARG A 286 29.75 -5.25 3.89
N TYR A 287 29.41 -4.13 3.28
CA TYR A 287 29.43 -3.97 1.81
C TYR A 287 30.86 -3.97 1.26
N GLY A 288 31.80 -3.32 1.95
CA GLY A 288 33.22 -3.33 1.59
C GLY A 288 33.80 -4.75 1.44
N LYS A 289 33.40 -5.68 2.31
CA LYS A 289 33.79 -7.10 2.18
C LYS A 289 33.28 -7.76 0.89
N ILE A 290 32.13 -7.31 0.35
CA ILE A 290 31.59 -7.79 -0.92
C ILE A 290 32.42 -7.24 -2.09
N TYR A 291 32.76 -5.95 -2.07
CA TYR A 291 33.67 -5.32 -3.04
C TYR A 291 35.01 -6.04 -3.14
N LEU A 292 35.69 -6.27 -2.00
CA LEU A 292 36.99 -6.96 -2.00
C LEU A 292 36.89 -8.40 -2.55
N LYS A 293 35.78 -9.08 -2.28
CA LYS A 293 35.54 -10.43 -2.80
C LYS A 293 35.24 -10.42 -4.30
N ALA A 294 34.55 -9.41 -4.81
CA ALA A 294 34.30 -9.22 -6.23
C ALA A 294 35.60 -8.93 -6.98
N ALA A 295 36.35 -7.91 -6.56
CA ALA A 295 37.65 -7.54 -7.16
C ALA A 295 38.62 -8.73 -7.21
N ARG A 296 38.79 -9.44 -6.08
CA ARG A 296 39.65 -10.64 -6.03
C ARG A 296 39.18 -11.75 -6.98
N ARG A 297 37.87 -11.88 -7.23
CA ARG A 297 37.34 -12.86 -8.17
C ARG A 297 37.51 -12.42 -9.62
N CYS A 298 37.34 -11.14 -9.93
CA CYS A 298 37.62 -10.59 -11.26
C CYS A 298 39.11 -10.77 -11.63
N MET A 299 40.04 -10.52 -10.69
CA MET A 299 41.47 -10.80 -10.92
C MET A 299 41.76 -12.29 -11.19
N LYS A 300 41.03 -13.20 -10.55
CA LYS A 300 41.27 -14.65 -10.67
C LYS A 300 40.54 -15.33 -11.82
N LYS A 301 39.38 -14.81 -12.22
CA LYS A 301 38.45 -15.46 -13.15
C LYS A 301 38.20 -14.68 -14.44
N GLY A 302 38.80 -13.50 -14.59
CA GLY A 302 38.60 -12.65 -15.77
C GLY A 302 37.40 -11.70 -15.66
N ALA A 303 37.26 -10.86 -16.69
CA ALA A 303 36.28 -9.77 -16.75
C ALA A 303 34.83 -10.27 -16.66
N ASP A 304 34.53 -11.42 -17.27
CA ASP A 304 33.16 -11.96 -17.35
C ASP A 304 32.62 -12.50 -16.02
N TYR A 305 33.44 -12.56 -14.97
CA TYR A 305 32.99 -13.06 -13.67
C TYR A 305 31.81 -12.25 -13.13
N ALA A 306 31.85 -10.91 -13.26
CA ALA A 306 30.82 -10.03 -12.73
C ALA A 306 29.48 -10.29 -13.44
N THR A 307 29.48 -10.23 -14.77
CA THR A 307 28.31 -10.47 -15.64
C THR A 307 27.68 -11.84 -15.39
N ASN A 308 28.49 -12.92 -15.39
CA ASN A 308 27.98 -14.27 -15.12
C ASN A 308 27.38 -14.41 -13.72
N LYS A 309 27.96 -13.70 -12.74
CA LYS A 309 27.45 -13.76 -11.37
C LYS A 309 26.16 -12.97 -11.19
N ILE A 310 25.99 -11.87 -11.91
CA ILE A 310 24.75 -11.08 -11.95
C ILE A 310 23.63 -11.95 -12.49
N LEU A 311 23.79 -12.58 -13.66
CA LEU A 311 22.79 -13.47 -14.26
C LEU A 311 22.35 -14.58 -13.31
N LEU A 312 23.30 -15.21 -12.62
CA LEU A 312 22.99 -16.25 -11.64
C LEU A 312 22.19 -15.70 -10.43
N LEU A 313 22.51 -14.50 -9.95
CA LEU A 313 21.80 -13.87 -8.84
C LEU A 313 20.38 -13.47 -9.26
N GLU A 314 20.20 -12.94 -10.47
CA GLU A 314 18.88 -12.63 -11.03
C GLU A 314 18.00 -13.86 -11.17
N HIS A 315 18.54 -14.94 -11.72
CA HIS A 315 17.82 -16.20 -11.79
C HIS A 315 17.42 -16.72 -10.39
N LYS A 316 18.29 -16.55 -9.37
CA LYS A 316 17.96 -16.92 -7.99
C LYS A 316 16.90 -16.01 -7.37
N LEU A 317 16.95 -14.71 -7.65
CA LEU A 317 15.99 -13.72 -7.17
C LEU A 317 14.59 -13.95 -7.76
N LYS A 318 14.49 -14.53 -8.96
CA LYS A 318 13.21 -14.94 -9.57
C LYS A 318 12.56 -16.16 -8.92
N LYS A 319 13.28 -16.92 -8.08
CA LYS A 319 12.73 -18.12 -7.42
C LYS A 319 11.94 -17.74 -6.16
N SER A 320 10.73 -18.28 -6.00
CA SER A 320 9.85 -18.06 -4.83
C SER A 320 10.35 -18.70 -3.53
N THR A 321 11.44 -19.48 -3.56
CA THR A 321 11.93 -20.27 -2.42
C THR A 321 13.02 -19.60 -1.57
N ILE A 322 13.41 -18.35 -1.88
CA ILE A 322 14.45 -17.64 -1.12
C ILE A 322 13.86 -16.84 0.03
N SER A 323 14.49 -16.90 1.21
CA SER A 323 14.11 -16.05 2.34
C SER A 323 14.40 -14.58 2.05
N ALA A 324 13.63 -13.68 2.67
CA ALA A 324 13.78 -12.23 2.47
C ALA A 324 15.21 -11.74 2.75
N ALA A 325 15.84 -12.22 3.83
CA ALA A 325 17.23 -11.88 4.16
C ALA A 325 18.24 -12.34 3.09
N LYS A 326 17.95 -13.44 2.41
CA LYS A 326 18.79 -13.98 1.33
C LYS A 326 18.57 -13.21 0.03
N ALA A 327 17.33 -12.82 -0.26
CA ALA A 327 16.99 -11.92 -1.36
C ALA A 327 17.73 -10.58 -1.20
N ASP A 328 17.66 -9.95 -0.01
CA ASP A 328 18.40 -8.73 0.32
C ASP A 328 19.90 -8.85 0.05
N TYR A 329 20.52 -9.93 0.54
CA TYR A 329 21.95 -10.17 0.32
C TYR A 329 22.27 -10.38 -1.17
N PHE A 330 21.42 -11.08 -1.91
CA PHE A 330 21.61 -11.29 -3.35
C PHE A 330 21.46 -10.01 -4.15
N THR A 331 20.49 -9.15 -3.82
CA THR A 331 20.31 -7.83 -4.43
C THR A 331 21.50 -6.92 -4.15
N LEU A 332 21.92 -6.78 -2.88
CA LEU A 332 23.10 -5.99 -2.51
C LEU A 332 24.35 -6.45 -3.28
N LYS A 333 24.53 -7.77 -3.37
CA LYS A 333 25.65 -8.36 -4.10
C LYS A 333 25.53 -8.13 -5.61
N LYS A 334 24.33 -8.19 -6.18
CA LYS A 334 24.06 -7.92 -7.60
C LYS A 334 24.44 -6.47 -7.93
N ASN A 335 23.97 -5.51 -7.15
CA ASN A 335 24.24 -4.09 -7.35
C ASN A 335 25.74 -3.80 -7.27
N ILE A 336 26.43 -4.31 -6.24
CA ILE A 336 27.89 -4.15 -6.15
C ILE A 336 28.61 -4.83 -7.34
N LEU A 337 28.16 -6.00 -7.80
CA LEU A 337 28.77 -6.65 -8.97
C LEU A 337 28.52 -5.88 -10.26
N SER A 338 27.40 -5.17 -10.39
CA SER A 338 27.10 -4.36 -11.57
C SER A 338 28.11 -3.23 -11.79
N THR A 339 28.77 -2.74 -10.74
CA THR A 339 29.84 -1.75 -10.88
C THR A 339 31.13 -2.35 -11.48
N PHE A 340 31.27 -3.68 -11.47
CA PHE A 340 32.42 -4.40 -12.06
C PHE A 340 32.13 -4.94 -13.46
N ALA A 341 30.86 -4.96 -13.87
CA ALA A 341 30.47 -5.44 -15.19
C ALA A 341 30.67 -4.33 -16.23
N PRO A 342 31.08 -4.66 -17.47
CA PRO A 342 31.19 -3.70 -18.57
C PRO A 342 29.86 -3.04 -18.94
#